data_AF-A0A3M1DKW7-F1
#
_entry.id   AF-A0A3M1DKW7-F1
#
_cell.length_a   1.000
_cell.length_b   1.000
_cell.length_c   1.000
_cell.angle_alpha   90.00
_cell.angle_beta   90.00
_cell.angle_gamma   90.00
#
_symmetry.space_group_name_H-M   'P 1'
#
loop_
_entity.id
_entity.type
_entity.pdbx_description
1 polymer ?
#
loop_
_entity_poly.entity_id
_entity_poly.type
_entity_poly.pdbx_seq_one_letter_code
_entity_poly.pdbx_strand_id
1 'polypeptide(L)'
;MLFVGVDAGGTHTRALIADERGEVRGAGKAGPGNWEIVGLEGTLAALCQAVGEALAAAGARPEEVAASAFGLAGLDWPSDEERL
;
A
#
# COMPACT_ATOMS: atom_id res chain seq x y z
N MET A 1 -8.41 -16.18 5.91
CA MET A 1 -8.50 -15.07 4.95
C MET A 1 -7.33 -14.15 5.19
N LEU A 2 -6.75 -13.60 4.13
CA LEU A 2 -5.68 -12.61 4.22
C LEU A 2 -6.20 -11.23 3.84
N PHE A 3 -5.65 -10.20 4.47
CA PHE A 3 -5.99 -8.81 4.25
C PHE A 3 -4.72 -8.01 4.00
N VAL A 4 -4.78 -7.05 3.08
CA VAL A 4 -3.69 -6.09 2.83
C VAL A 4 -4.05 -4.75 3.46
N GLY A 5 -3.17 -4.18 4.26
CA GLY A 5 -3.25 -2.79 4.70
C GLY A 5 -2.03 -2.01 4.22
N VAL A 6 -2.24 -0.84 3.61
CA VAL A 6 -1.17 0.03 3.12
C VAL A 6 -1.29 1.44 3.71
N ASP A 7 -0.16 1.98 4.16
CA ASP A 7 0.01 3.38 4.58
C ASP A 7 1.08 4.02 3.68
N ALA A 8 0.68 4.96 2.84
CA ALA A 8 1.52 5.60 1.83
C ALA A 8 1.52 7.11 2.04
N GLY A 9 2.64 7.63 2.54
CA GLY A 9 2.82 9.05 2.85
C GLY A 9 3.95 9.70 2.08
N GLY A 10 4.31 10.92 2.49
CA GLY A 10 5.33 11.71 1.81
C GLY A 10 6.78 11.22 1.98
N THR A 11 7.05 10.32 2.93
CA THR A 11 8.41 9.81 3.18
C THR A 11 8.56 8.32 2.91
N HIS A 12 7.52 7.53 3.16
CA HIS A 12 7.56 6.07 3.10
C HIS A 12 6.20 5.50 2.72
N THR A 13 6.24 4.27 2.21
CA THR A 13 5.08 3.40 2.01
C THR A 13 5.30 2.12 2.80
N ARG A 14 4.28 1.66 3.52
CA ARG A 14 4.31 0.41 4.30
C ARG A 14 3.10 -0.43 3.94
N ALA A 15 3.32 -1.73 3.73
CA ALA A 15 2.24 -2.69 3.54
C ALA A 15 2.34 -3.83 4.55
N LEU A 16 1.20 -4.30 5.04
CA LEU A 16 1.07 -5.46 5.91
C LEU A 16 0.11 -6.47 5.29
N ILE A 17 0.44 -7.75 5.41
CA ILE A 17 -0.50 -8.87 5.25
C ILE A 17 -0.91 -9.31 6.65
N ALA A 18 -2.20 -9.34 6.94
CA ALA A 18 -2.74 -9.87 8.19
C ALA A 18 -3.81 -10.93 7.94
N ASP A 19 -4.01 -11.84 8.88
CA ASP A 19 -5.14 -12.78 8.85
C ASP A 19 -6.38 -12.24 9.58
N GLU A 20 -7.48 -13.02 9.61
CA GLU A 20 -8.73 -12.59 10.27
C GLU A 20 -8.63 -12.39 11.79
N ARG A 21 -7.54 -12.83 12.41
CA ARG A 21 -7.28 -12.62 13.84
C ARG A 21 -6.47 -11.36 14.08
N GLY A 22 -6.09 -10.65 13.01
CA GLY A 22 -5.21 -9.48 13.06
C GLY A 22 -3.74 -9.83 13.23
N GLU A 23 -3.34 -11.10 13.04
CA GLU A 23 -1.94 -11.49 13.12
C GLU A 23 -1.22 -11.10 11.82
N VAL A 24 -0.12 -10.34 11.95
CA VAL A 24 0.71 -9.95 10.81
C VAL A 24 1.47 -11.18 10.29
N ARG A 25 1.25 -11.52 9.03
CA ARG A 25 1.88 -12.64 8.32
C ARG A 25 3.04 -12.20 7.45
N GLY A 26 3.04 -10.94 7.00
CA GLY A 26 4.10 -10.37 6.18
C GLY A 26 4.08 -8.85 6.22
N ALA A 27 5.23 -8.24 5.94
CA ALA A 27 5.40 -6.79 5.90
C ALA A 27 6.34 -6.40 4.76
N GLY A 28 6.08 -5.25 4.16
CA GLY A 28 6.88 -4.69 3.08
C GLY A 28 6.97 -3.17 3.18
N LYS A 29 8.00 -2.60 2.58
CA LYS A 29 8.23 -1.16 2.60
C LYS A 29 8.74 -0.64 1.27
N ALA A 30 8.46 0.62 1.00
CA ALA A 30 9.03 1.34 -0.13
C ALA A 30 9.28 2.80 0.24
N GLY A 31 9.78 3.56 -0.73
CA GLY A 31 9.93 5.01 -0.63
C GLY A 31 8.58 5.76 -0.55
N PRO A 32 8.60 7.09 -0.76
CA PRO A 32 7.41 7.92 -0.72
C PRO A 32 6.30 7.41 -1.64
N GLY A 33 5.06 7.48 -1.17
CA GLY A 33 3.86 7.08 -1.93
C GLY A 33 2.86 8.21 -2.16
N ASN A 34 3.12 9.42 -1.67
CA ASN A 34 2.30 10.59 -2.00
C ASN A 34 2.52 11.00 -3.47
N TRP A 35 1.45 10.93 -4.27
CA TRP A 35 1.47 11.23 -5.70
C TRP A 35 1.86 12.67 -6.00
N GLU A 36 1.62 13.62 -5.09
CA GLU A 36 2.04 15.01 -5.24
C GLU A 36 3.57 15.19 -5.22
N ILE A 37 4.29 14.22 -4.65
CA ILE A 37 5.75 14.25 -4.51
C ILE A 37 6.43 13.42 -5.60
N VAL A 38 5.89 12.24 -5.91
CA VAL A 38 6.54 11.27 -6.81
C VAL A 38 5.78 11.00 -8.11
N GLY A 39 4.64 11.68 -8.32
CA GLY A 39 3.73 11.42 -9.44
C GLY A 39 2.99 10.09 -9.32
N LEU A 40 1.98 9.87 -10.17
CA LEU A 40 1.19 8.64 -10.17
C LEU A 40 2.04 7.39 -10.44
N GLU A 41 2.98 7.47 -11.37
CA GLU A 41 3.89 6.36 -11.67
C GLU A 41 4.75 6.00 -10.46
N GLY A 42 5.29 6.99 -9.75
CA GLY A 42 6.08 6.79 -8.54
C GLY A 42 5.25 6.19 -7.41
N THR A 43 4.02 6.67 -7.22
CA THR A 43 3.08 6.10 -6.24
C THR A 43 2.77 4.64 -6.57
N LEU A 44 2.42 4.32 -7.81
CA LEU A 44 2.16 2.95 -8.24
C LEU A 44 3.38 2.04 -8.02
N ALA A 45 4.57 2.51 -8.35
CA ALA A 45 5.80 1.75 -8.11
C ALA A 45 6.04 1.46 -6.62
N ALA A 46 5.85 2.47 -5.75
CA ALA A 46 6.00 2.31 -4.31
C ALA A 46 4.96 1.34 -3.71
N LEU A 47 3.70 1.42 -4.15
CA LEU A 47 2.63 0.51 -3.73
C LEU A 47 2.91 -0.92 -4.16
N CYS A 48 3.26 -1.14 -5.44
CA CYS A 48 3.60 -2.46 -5.97
C CYS A 48 4.80 -3.08 -5.24
N GLN A 49 5.84 -2.29 -4.97
CA GLN A 49 7.00 -2.76 -4.22
C GLN A 49 6.62 -3.16 -2.79
N ALA A 50 5.95 -2.28 -2.04
CA ALA A 50 5.61 -2.56 -0.65
C ALA A 50 4.66 -3.77 -0.51
N VAL A 51 3.63 -3.85 -1.36
CA VAL A 51 2.68 -4.99 -1.35
C VAL A 51 3.36 -6.28 -1.80
N GLY A 52 4.21 -6.23 -2.83
CA GLY A 52 4.97 -7.38 -3.30
C GLY A 52 5.92 -7.95 -2.23
N GLU A 53 6.64 -7.08 -1.51
CA GLU A 53 7.47 -7.48 -0.37
C GLU A 53 6.63 -8.12 0.74
N ALA A 54 5.47 -7.55 1.07
CA ALA A 54 4.59 -8.07 2.13
C ALA A 54 4.00 -9.45 1.78
N LEU A 55 3.57 -9.65 0.53
CA LEU A 55 3.09 -10.94 0.03
C LEU A 55 4.19 -12.00 0.03
N ALA A 56 5.39 -11.63 -0.44
CA ALA A 56 6.55 -12.52 -0.42
C ALA A 56 6.93 -12.93 1.01
N ALA A 57 6.93 -11.98 1.95
CA ALA A 57 7.20 -12.25 3.37
C ALA A 57 6.13 -13.15 4.00
N ALA A 58 4.87 -13.03 3.58
CA ALA A 58 3.77 -13.89 4.03
C ALA A 58 3.73 -15.27 3.36
N GLY A 59 4.53 -15.49 2.30
CA GLY A 59 4.44 -16.70 1.47
C GLY A 59 3.08 -16.83 0.77
N ALA A 60 2.42 -15.71 0.50
CA ALA A 60 1.06 -15.65 -0.04
C ALA A 60 1.06 -15.11 -1.47
N ARG A 61 0.02 -15.45 -2.23
CA ARG A 61 -0.22 -14.88 -3.56
C ARG A 61 -1.35 -13.83 -3.51
N PRO A 62 -1.39 -12.89 -4.47
CA PRO A 62 -2.44 -11.87 -4.52
C PRO A 62 -3.86 -12.45 -4.52
N GLU A 63 -4.08 -13.62 -5.13
CA GLU A 63 -5.40 -14.25 -5.22
C GLU A 63 -5.93 -14.78 -3.87
N GLU A 64 -5.06 -14.84 -2.85
CA GLU A 64 -5.40 -15.30 -1.49
C GLU A 64 -5.83 -14.14 -0.57
N VAL A 65 -5.72 -12.89 -1.05
CA VAL A 65 -6.13 -11.68 -0.34
C VAL A 65 -7.63 -11.46 -0.54
N ALA A 66 -8.39 -11.46 0.55
CA ALA A 66 -9.84 -11.27 0.55
C ALA A 66 -10.24 -9.80 0.41
N ALA A 67 -9.45 -8.87 0.96
CA ALA A 67 -9.67 -7.43 0.83
C ALA A 67 -8.38 -6.65 1.04
N SER A 68 -8.37 -5.42 0.54
CA SER A 68 -7.27 -4.47 0.68
C SER A 68 -7.78 -3.11 1.14
N ALA A 69 -6.98 -2.42 1.95
CA ALA A 69 -7.23 -1.07 2.40
C ALA A 69 -5.98 -0.22 2.16
N PHE A 70 -6.16 0.98 1.60
CA PHE A 70 -5.07 1.88 1.25
C PHE A 70 -5.33 3.26 1.90
N GLY A 71 -4.47 3.65 2.82
CA GLY A 71 -4.34 5.03 3.28
C GLY A 71 -3.30 5.74 2.42
N LEU A 72 -3.74 6.61 1.52
CA LEU A 72 -2.89 7.34 0.59
C LEU A 72 -2.95 8.83 0.90
N ALA A 73 -1.79 9.48 1.03
CA ALA A 73 -1.72 10.94 1.16
C ALA A 73 -1.90 11.66 -0.19
N GLY A 74 -2.40 12.90 -0.14
CA GLY A 74 -2.45 13.82 -1.29
C GLY A 74 -3.84 14.01 -1.92
N LEU A 75 -4.92 13.52 -1.30
CA LEU A 75 -6.30 13.76 -1.71
C LEU A 75 -7.05 14.36 -0.52
N ASP A 76 -6.76 15.63 -0.22
CA ASP A 76 -7.27 16.31 0.97
C ASP A 76 -8.52 17.16 0.65
N TRP A 77 -8.62 17.65 -0.59
CA TRP A 77 -9.68 18.54 -1.06
C TRP A 77 -10.30 18.08 -2.38
N PRO A 78 -11.56 18.44 -2.68
CA PRO A 78 -12.19 18.12 -3.97
C PRO A 78 -11.38 18.61 -5.20
N SER A 79 -10.64 19.70 -5.07
CA SER A 79 -9.77 20.22 -6.15
C SER A 79 -8.57 19.32 -6.46
N ASP A 80 -8.20 18.40 -5.56
CA ASP A 80 -7.10 17.48 -5.79
C ASP A 80 -7.50 16.39 -6.81
N GLU A 81 -8.79 16.05 -6.89
CA GLU A 81 -9.33 15.12 -7.89
C GLU A 81 -9.11 15.63 -9.33
N GLU A 82 -9.15 16.94 -9.55
CA GLU A 82 -8.92 17.54 -10.86
C GLU A 82 -7.45 17.50 -11.30
N ARG A 83 -6.53 17.24 -10.36
CA ARG A 83 -5.08 17.23 -10.57
C ARG A 83 -4.48 15.84 -10.70
N LEU A 84 -5.25 14.81 -10.32
CA LEU A 84 -4.92 13.39 -10.50
C LEU A 84 -5.08 12.98 -11.96
#